data_AF-A0AAW2PGW6-F1
#
_entry.id   AF-A0AAW2PGW6-F1
#
_cell.length_a   1.000
_cell.length_b   1.000
_cell.length_c   1.000
_cell.angle_alpha   90.00
_cell.angle_beta   90.00
_cell.angle_gamma   90.00
#
_symmetry.space_group_name_H-M   'P 1'
#
loop_
_entity.id
_entity.type
_entity.pdbx_description
1 polymer ?
#
loop_
_entity_poly.entity_id
_entity_poly.type
_entity_poly.pdbx_seq_one_letter_code
_entity_poly.pdbx_strand_id
1 'polypeptide(L)'
;MHPPENYPLREEIIQQYIATLATALGSEKAAKESIYSVSTKYYYAFSCKLTENVTHRIRSLPRVKWVLPDSFLCPQETSYGGEPYIDGNVVPYEEKYHAEWVQSDCSEDHMDRTCLRKPRRKRRRSRNSHETSD
;
A
#
# COMPACT_ATOMS: atom_id res chain seq x y z
N MET A 1 1.48 -23.65 3.38
CA MET A 1 0.16 -23.44 2.74
C MET A 1 0.43 -23.13 1.28
N HIS A 2 -0.03 -23.97 0.35
CA HIS A 2 0.07 -23.63 -1.08
C HIS A 2 -0.87 -22.45 -1.37
N PRO A 3 -0.48 -21.50 -2.25
CA PRO A 3 -1.39 -20.46 -2.69
C PRO A 3 -2.65 -21.09 -3.29
N PRO A 4 -3.84 -20.53 -3.06
CA PRO A 4 -5.06 -21.00 -3.71
C PRO A 4 -4.90 -20.97 -5.23
N GLU A 5 -5.42 -22.00 -5.89
CA GLU A 5 -5.17 -22.33 -7.31
C GLU A 5 -5.60 -21.24 -8.32
N ASN A 6 -6.45 -20.31 -7.87
CA ASN A 6 -6.95 -19.16 -8.65
C ASN A 6 -6.30 -17.82 -8.24
N TYR A 7 -5.09 -17.84 -7.70
CA TYR A 7 -4.39 -16.61 -7.38
C TYR A 7 -3.98 -15.90 -8.68
N PRO A 8 -4.39 -14.62 -8.89
CA PRO A 8 -4.07 -13.91 -10.12
C PRO A 8 -2.56 -13.76 -10.26
N LEU A 9 -2.08 -13.86 -11.51
CA LEU A 9 -0.65 -13.70 -11.78
C LEU A 9 -0.19 -12.29 -11.37
N ARG A 10 1.07 -12.19 -10.95
CA ARG A 10 1.69 -10.93 -10.57
C ARG A 10 1.46 -9.84 -11.62
N GLU A 11 1.68 -10.19 -12.89
CA GLU A 11 1.46 -9.30 -14.04
C GLU A 11 0.01 -8.84 -14.17
N GLU A 12 -0.95 -9.74 -13.94
CA GLU A 12 -2.37 -9.41 -14.00
C GLU A 12 -2.75 -8.41 -12.90
N ILE A 13 -2.23 -8.60 -11.67
CA ILE A 13 -2.42 -7.65 -10.56
C ILE A 13 -1.87 -6.27 -10.95
N ILE A 14 -0.67 -6.22 -11.55
CA ILE A 14 -0.04 -4.96 -11.97
C ILE A 14 -0.86 -4.28 -13.08
N GLN A 15 -1.33 -5.04 -14.06
CA GLN A 15 -2.21 -4.53 -15.12
C GLN A 15 -3.50 -3.94 -14.54
N GLN A 16 -4.08 -4.57 -13.51
CA GLN A 16 -5.26 -4.05 -12.83
C GLN A 16 -4.99 -2.72 -12.10
N TYR A 17 -3.81 -2.55 -11.50
CA TYR A 17 -3.40 -1.27 -10.91
C TYR A 17 -3.29 -0.17 -11.96
N ILE A 18 -2.61 -0.46 -13.07
CA ILE A 18 -2.46 0.48 -14.19
C ILE A 18 -3.83 0.87 -14.76
N ALA A 19 -4.71 -0.11 -14.99
CA ALA A 19 -6.06 0.15 -15.51
C ALA A 19 -6.91 1.00 -14.56
N THR A 20 -6.81 0.75 -13.25
CA THR A 20 -7.51 1.54 -12.23
C THR A 20 -7.04 2.98 -12.24
N LEU A 21 -5.72 3.20 -12.31
CA LEU A 21 -5.14 4.53 -12.34
C LEU A 21 -5.39 5.24 -13.67
N ALA A 22 -5.36 4.50 -14.78
CA ALA A 22 -5.69 5.00 -16.11
C ALA A 22 -7.15 5.48 -16.19
N THR A 23 -8.08 4.85 -15.47
CA THR A 23 -9.48 5.32 -15.38
C THR A 23 -9.56 6.72 -14.73
N ALA A 24 -8.69 7.01 -13.77
CA ALA A 24 -8.65 8.32 -13.11
C ALA A 24 -7.87 9.38 -13.92
N LEU A 25 -6.77 8.99 -14.57
CA LEU A 25 -5.93 9.90 -15.36
C LEU A 25 -6.39 10.08 -16.81
N GLY A 26 -7.18 9.14 -17.34
CA GLY A 26 -7.57 9.07 -18.75
C GLY A 26 -6.50 8.51 -19.68
N SER A 27 -5.35 8.05 -19.17
CA SER A 27 -4.25 7.53 -19.99
C SER A 27 -3.46 6.44 -19.27
N GLU A 28 -3.27 5.30 -19.92
CA GLU A 28 -2.42 4.21 -19.41
C GLU A 28 -0.95 4.61 -19.35
N LYS A 29 -0.47 5.40 -20.33
CA LYS A 29 0.92 5.88 -20.35
C LYS A 29 1.19 6.75 -19.13
N ALA A 30 0.31 7.70 -18.85
CA ALA A 30 0.42 8.55 -17.66
C ALA A 30 0.33 7.73 -16.36
N ALA A 31 -0.52 6.71 -16.32
CA ALA A 31 -0.60 5.79 -15.19
C ALA A 31 0.74 5.09 -14.94
N LYS A 32 1.35 4.49 -15.98
CA LYS A 32 2.65 3.81 -15.87
C LYS A 32 3.75 4.76 -15.39
N GLU A 33 3.82 5.98 -15.93
CA GLU A 33 4.84 6.97 -15.54
C GLU A 33 4.66 7.48 -14.11
N SER A 34 3.43 7.50 -13.61
CA SER A 34 3.14 8.01 -12.26
C SER A 34 3.41 7.01 -11.14
N ILE A 35 3.36 5.70 -11.42
CA ILE A 35 3.61 4.64 -10.45
C ILE A 35 5.13 4.53 -10.22
N TYR A 36 5.55 4.41 -8.98
CA TYR A 36 6.96 4.22 -8.63
C TYR A 36 7.22 2.98 -7.76
N SER A 37 6.20 2.45 -7.10
CA SER A 37 6.30 1.22 -6.33
C SER A 37 4.99 0.43 -6.40
N VAL A 38 5.11 -0.90 -6.42
CA VAL A 38 3.97 -1.83 -6.40
C VAL A 38 4.21 -2.93 -5.37
N SER A 39 3.13 -3.48 -4.83
CA SER A 39 3.20 -4.70 -4.03
C SER A 39 2.14 -5.70 -4.48
N THR A 40 2.60 -6.95 -4.64
CA THR A 40 1.80 -8.05 -5.19
C THR A 40 1.78 -9.31 -4.30
N LYS A 41 2.40 -9.25 -3.12
CA LYS A 41 2.61 -10.41 -2.23
C LYS A 41 2.05 -10.20 -0.82
N TYR A 42 2.69 -9.37 0.01
CA TYR A 42 2.30 -9.17 1.42
C TYR A 42 1.10 -8.21 1.56
N TYR A 43 0.99 -7.25 0.66
CA TYR A 43 -0.16 -6.39 0.52
C TYR A 43 -0.39 -6.07 -0.96
N TYR A 44 -1.62 -5.67 -1.30
CA TYR A 44 -2.00 -5.35 -2.67
C TYR A 44 -2.25 -3.86 -2.79
N ALA A 45 -1.19 -3.13 -3.13
CA ALA A 45 -1.25 -1.71 -3.32
C ALA A 45 -0.18 -1.26 -4.33
N PHE A 46 -0.36 -0.04 -4.84
CA PHE A 46 0.63 0.65 -5.63
C PHE A 46 0.75 2.08 -5.12
N SER A 47 1.95 2.62 -5.23
CA SER A 47 2.28 3.99 -4.88
C SER A 47 2.54 4.78 -6.16
N CYS A 48 1.93 5.97 -6.24
CA CYS A 48 2.03 6.83 -7.42
C CYS A 48 2.11 8.31 -7.03
N LYS A 49 2.70 9.11 -7.91
CA LYS A 49 2.80 10.57 -7.76
C LYS A 49 1.65 11.22 -8.50
N LEU A 50 0.76 11.89 -7.75
CA LEU A 50 -0.45 12.51 -8.29
C LEU A 50 -0.73 13.85 -7.63
N THR A 51 -1.54 14.67 -8.30
CA THR A 51 -2.12 15.88 -7.72
C THR A 51 -3.38 15.55 -6.92
N GLU A 52 -3.71 16.41 -5.95
CA GLU A 52 -4.83 16.20 -5.02
C GLU A 52 -6.17 15.99 -5.74
N ASN A 53 -6.43 16.71 -6.84
CA ASN A 53 -7.65 16.56 -7.63
C ASN A 53 -7.86 15.12 -8.16
N VAL A 54 -6.79 14.45 -8.59
CA VAL A 54 -6.86 13.06 -9.10
C VAL A 54 -7.13 12.08 -7.96
N THR A 55 -6.58 12.33 -6.76
CA THR A 55 -6.77 11.43 -5.60
C THR A 55 -8.24 11.28 -5.20
N HIS A 56 -9.03 12.35 -5.31
CA HIS A 56 -10.47 12.31 -5.05
C HIS A 56 -11.21 11.40 -6.05
N ARG A 57 -10.83 11.45 -7.33
CA ARG A 57 -11.41 10.57 -8.37
C ARG A 57 -11.08 9.11 -8.09
N ILE A 58 -9.84 8.81 -7.74
CA ILE A 58 -9.39 7.45 -7.40
C ILE A 58 -10.17 6.89 -6.21
N ARG A 59 -10.41 7.71 -5.18
CA ARG A 59 -11.17 7.31 -3.99
C ARG A 59 -12.62 6.90 -4.30
N SER A 60 -13.18 7.39 -5.40
CA SER A 60 -14.55 7.05 -5.83
C SER A 60 -14.64 5.76 -6.66
N LEU A 61 -13.50 5.17 -7.06
CA LEU A 61 -13.48 3.97 -7.88
C LEU A 61 -13.84 2.72 -7.06
N PRO A 62 -14.67 1.80 -7.58
CA PRO A 62 -15.17 0.64 -6.84
C PRO A 62 -14.09 -0.37 -6.44
N ARG A 63 -12.92 -0.34 -7.12
CA ARG A 63 -11.79 -1.25 -6.86
C ARG A 63 -10.81 -0.69 -5.83
N VAL A 64 -11.00 0.55 -5.38
CA VAL A 64 -10.10 1.24 -4.46
C VAL A 64 -10.69 1.20 -3.05
N LYS A 65 -9.98 0.54 -2.13
CA LYS A 65 -10.41 0.43 -0.73
C LYS A 65 -9.92 1.59 0.12
N TRP A 66 -8.69 2.03 -0.10
CA TRP A 66 -8.03 3.08 0.68
C TRP A 66 -7.15 3.94 -0.22
N VAL A 67 -7.10 5.24 0.07
CA VAL A 67 -6.12 6.18 -0.49
C VAL A 67 -5.46 6.85 0.69
N LEU A 68 -4.14 6.70 0.81
CA LEU A 68 -3.36 7.19 1.95
C LEU A 68 -2.18 8.01 1.41
N PRO A 69 -1.78 9.10 2.10
CA PRO A 69 -0.52 9.77 1.79
C PRO A 69 0.64 8.82 2.02
N ASP A 70 1.53 8.70 1.03
CA ASP A 70 2.72 7.86 1.13
C ASP A 70 3.83 8.57 1.94
N SER A 71 4.70 7.79 2.57
CA SER A 71 5.83 8.28 3.35
C SER A 71 6.99 7.31 3.26
N PHE A 72 8.22 7.83 3.23
CA PHE A 72 9.42 7.00 3.30
C PHE A 72 9.39 6.06 4.52
N LEU A 73 9.68 4.78 4.29
CA LEU A 73 9.77 3.80 5.37
C LEU A 73 11.05 3.98 6.20
N CYS A 74 12.15 4.35 5.54
CA CYS A 74 13.42 4.61 6.18
C CYS A 74 13.98 5.98 5.72
N PRO A 75 14.45 6.84 6.64
CA PRO A 75 15.07 8.11 6.24
C PRO A 75 16.44 7.95 5.56
N GLN A 76 17.11 6.81 5.79
CA GLN A 76 18.47 6.54 5.30
C GLN A 76 18.47 5.87 3.92
N GLU A 77 17.43 5.10 3.62
CA GLU A 77 17.24 4.42 2.34
C GLU A 77 15.96 4.98 1.71
N THR A 78 16.07 5.61 0.53
CA THR A 78 14.94 6.28 -0.16
C THR A 78 13.92 5.30 -0.74
N SER A 79 13.67 4.19 -0.05
CA SER A 79 12.71 3.16 -0.41
C SER A 79 11.37 3.46 0.25
N TYR A 80 10.32 3.47 -0.57
CA TYR A 80 8.93 3.57 -0.14
C TYR A 80 8.36 2.21 0.29
N GLY A 81 9.19 1.15 0.27
CA GLY A 81 8.75 -0.22 0.40
C GLY A 81 8.09 -0.73 -0.88
N GLY A 82 7.91 -2.05 -0.95
CA GLY A 82 7.41 -2.70 -2.15
C GLY A 82 8.43 -2.71 -3.29
N GLU A 83 7.99 -3.27 -4.40
CA GLU A 83 8.79 -3.57 -5.58
C GLU A 83 8.90 -2.31 -6.46
N PRO A 84 10.11 -1.86 -6.80
CA PRO A 84 10.31 -0.69 -7.66
C PRO A 84 9.65 -0.89 -9.02
N TYR A 85 8.93 0.15 -9.47
CA TYR A 85 8.35 0.20 -10.80
C TYR A 85 9.10 1.25 -11.62
N ILE A 86 9.86 0.78 -12.62
CA ILE A 86 10.76 1.62 -13.41
C ILE A 86 10.36 1.48 -14.88
N ASP A 87 10.04 2.61 -15.51
CA ASP A 87 9.75 2.71 -16.95
C ASP A 87 8.70 1.71 -17.47
N GLY A 88 7.66 1.45 -16.67
CA GLY A 88 6.60 0.53 -17.06
C GLY A 88 6.89 -0.95 -16.78
N ASN A 89 8.03 -1.27 -16.16
CA ASN A 89 8.42 -2.62 -15.82
C ASN A 89 8.61 -2.76 -14.30
N VAL A 90 8.12 -3.87 -13.73
CA VAL A 90 8.44 -4.22 -12.34
C VAL A 90 9.74 -5.01 -12.34
N VAL A 91 10.67 -4.60 -11.48
CA VAL A 91 11.91 -5.36 -11.22
C VAL A 91 11.54 -6.77 -10.74
N PRO A 92 12.30 -7.84 -11.05
CA PRO A 92 12.07 -9.16 -10.48
C PRO A 92 11.87 -9.10 -8.97
N TYR A 93 10.93 -9.90 -8.46
CA TYR A 93 10.61 -9.89 -7.04
C TYR A 93 11.85 -10.30 -6.22
N GLU A 94 12.26 -9.45 -5.29
CA GLU A 94 13.28 -9.74 -4.29
C GLU A 94 12.68 -9.53 -2.90
N GLU A 95 13.05 -10.39 -1.94
CA GLU A 95 12.50 -10.36 -0.59
C GLU A 95 12.87 -9.09 0.20
N LYS A 96 13.98 -8.44 -0.18
CA LYS A 96 14.44 -7.17 0.40
C LYS A 96 13.38 -6.05 0.32
N TYR A 97 12.49 -6.09 -0.68
CA TYR A 97 11.45 -5.07 -0.88
C TYR A 97 10.33 -5.11 0.16
N HIS A 98 10.30 -6.16 0.97
CA HIS A 98 9.34 -6.36 2.05
C HIS A 98 10.04 -6.82 3.33
N ALA A 99 11.32 -6.50 3.51
CA ALA A 99 12.12 -6.95 4.63
C ALA A 99 11.49 -6.58 5.98
N GLU A 100 10.83 -5.43 6.07
CA GLU A 100 10.11 -4.96 7.26
C GLU A 100 8.85 -5.80 7.59
N TRP A 101 8.22 -6.41 6.57
CA TRP A 101 7.11 -7.34 6.73
C TRP A 101 7.62 -8.73 7.13
N VAL A 102 8.75 -9.17 6.57
CA VAL A 102 9.36 -10.47 6.89
C VAL A 102 9.99 -10.49 8.29
N GLN A 103 10.68 -9.42 8.70
CA GLN A 103 11.32 -9.34 10.03
C GLN A 103 10.32 -9.24 11.18
N SER A 104 9.10 -8.74 10.92
CA SER A 104 8.06 -8.66 11.94
C SER A 104 7.59 -10.05 12.44
N ASP A 105 7.81 -11.13 11.68
CA ASP A 105 7.45 -12.50 12.07
C ASP A 105 8.57 -13.25 12.82
N CYS A 106 9.81 -12.74 12.84
CA CYS A 106 10.98 -13.47 13.37
C CYS A 106 11.64 -12.87 14.61
N SER A 107 11.15 -11.76 15.18
CA SER A 107 11.83 -11.13 16.34
C SER A 107 10.85 -10.44 17.28
N GLU A 108 10.24 -11.21 18.18
CA GLU A 108 9.62 -10.66 19.39
C GLU A 108 10.66 -10.21 20.46
N ASP A 109 11.97 -10.30 20.22
CA ASP A 109 12.97 -10.20 21.31
C ASP A 109 14.10 -9.15 21.19
N HIS A 110 14.08 -8.19 20.27
CA HIS A 110 15.02 -7.05 20.42
C HIS A 110 14.50 -5.70 19.95
N MET A 111 14.11 -4.89 20.93
CA MET A 111 13.86 -3.46 20.78
C MET A 111 15.19 -2.70 20.70
N ASP A 112 15.55 -2.17 19.51
CA ASP A 112 16.11 -0.83 19.44
C ASP A 112 15.87 -0.17 18.06
N ARG A 113 14.99 0.86 18.08
CA ARG A 113 14.95 2.11 17.28
C ARG A 113 15.53 2.04 15.86
N THR A 114 14.79 2.30 14.77
CA THR A 114 14.32 3.66 14.41
C THR A 114 13.36 3.60 13.21
N CYS A 115 12.06 3.43 13.44
CA CYS A 115 11.02 3.96 12.57
C CYS A 115 9.76 4.06 13.42
N LEU A 116 9.36 5.28 13.78
CA LEU A 116 8.17 5.54 14.58
C LEU A 116 6.95 5.01 13.83
N ARG A 117 6.57 3.74 14.06
CA ARG A 117 5.25 3.21 13.74
C ARG A 117 4.25 4.09 14.48
N LYS A 118 3.68 5.08 13.77
CA LYS A 118 2.61 5.92 14.32
C LYS A 118 1.51 4.99 14.84
N PRO A 119 1.13 5.09 16.12
CA PRO A 119 0.13 4.19 16.68
C PRO A 119 -1.19 4.41 15.95
N ARG A 120 -1.77 3.32 15.42
CA ARG A 120 -3.13 3.33 14.88
C ARG A 120 -4.06 3.84 15.98
N ARG A 121 -4.61 5.05 15.80
CA ARG A 121 -5.61 5.61 16.72
C ARG A 121 -6.79 4.64 16.82
N LYS A 122 -6.82 3.86 17.90
CA LYS A 122 -7.96 3.03 18.29
C LYS A 122 -9.09 4.00 18.64
N ARG A 123 -10.09 4.15 17.75
CA ARG A 123 -11.31 4.91 18.05
C ARG A 123 -11.92 4.32 19.32
N ARG A 124 -11.88 5.06 20.43
CA ARG A 124 -12.60 4.68 21.66
C ARG A 124 -14.09 4.76 21.33
N ARG A 125 -14.75 3.60 21.37
CA ARG A 125 -16.21 3.48 21.32
C ARG A 125 -16.71 4.02 22.67
N SER A 126 -17.25 5.23 22.71
CA SER A 126 -17.91 5.76 23.90
C SER A 126 -19.19 4.95 24.11
N ARG A 127 -19.25 4.23 25.24
CA ARG A 127 -20.49 3.70 25.81
C ARG A 127 -21.17 4.88 26.50
N ASN A 128 -22.32 5.31 26.02
CA ASN A 128 -23.24 6.10 26.84
C ASN A 128 -24.04 5.12 27.69
N SER A 129 -23.81 5.12 29.00
CA SER A 129 -24.76 4.61 29.99
C SER A 129 -25.63 5.78 30.42
N HIS A 130 -26.88 5.81 29.98
CA HIS A 130 -27.92 6.62 30.61
C HIS A 130 -28.36 5.89 31.89
N GLU A 131 -27.96 6.41 33.04
CA GLU A 131 -28.62 6.15 34.31
C GLU A 131 -29.55 7.34 34.56
N THR A 132 -30.86 7.09 34.51
CA THR A 132 -31.87 8.03 34.99
C THR A 132 -32.37 7.49 36.31
N SER A 133 -32.08 8.21 37.39
CA SER A 133 -32.71 8.06 38.69
C SER A 133 -34.20 8.43 38.60
N ASP A 134 -35.05 7.61 39.20
CA ASP A 134 -36.33 8.02 39.80
C ASP A 134 -36.31 7.52 41.24
#